data_AF-K2NM66-F1
#
_entry.id   AF-K2NM66-F1
#
_cell.length_a   1.000
_cell.length_b   1.000
_cell.length_c   1.000
_cell.angle_alpha   90.00
_cell.angle_beta   90.00
_cell.angle_gamma   90.00
#
_symmetry.space_group_name_H-M   'P 1'
#
loop_
_entity.id
_entity.type
_entity.pdbx_description
1 polymer ?
#
loop_
_entity_poly.entity_id
_entity_poly.type
_entity_poly.pdbx_seq_one_letter_code
_entity_poly.pdbx_strand_id
1 'polypeptide(L)'
;MSVPGVRRQNRSIGLKPGAVLALAAVLFTSACTTEGGQPPGQEKTGAAAFSGPVTYRCEEEMEMTLERRGSLLSVHSPRGIDLDLPPAPPGQTERFGEALYAVVLDGRDALWMVSGKEPITCTR
;
A
#
# COMPACT_ATOMS: atom_id res chain seq x y z
N MET A 1 32.36 -17.88 0.57
CA MET A 1 33.52 -17.02 0.29
C MET A 1 32.99 -15.67 -0.15
N SER A 2 33.11 -14.67 0.73
CA SER A 2 32.43 -13.38 0.68
C SER A 2 33.12 -12.39 -0.27
N VAL A 3 32.32 -11.59 -0.97
CA VAL A 3 32.78 -10.42 -1.74
C VAL A 3 32.74 -9.20 -0.81
N PRO A 4 33.89 -8.54 -0.52
CA PRO A 4 33.94 -7.42 0.40
C PRO A 4 33.49 -6.10 -0.23
N GLY A 5 32.61 -5.41 0.50
CA GLY A 5 32.04 -4.11 0.17
C GLY A 5 33.05 -2.96 0.15
N VAL A 6 32.76 -2.03 -0.74
CA VAL A 6 33.46 -0.79 -1.06
C VAL A 6 33.65 0.09 0.19
N ARG A 7 34.92 0.38 0.52
CA ARG A 7 35.29 1.50 1.39
C ARG A 7 35.06 2.82 0.64
N ARG A 8 34.26 3.73 1.20
CA ARG A 8 34.40 5.17 0.89
C ARG A 8 35.25 5.85 1.96
N GLN A 9 36.43 6.24 1.51
CA GLN A 9 37.39 7.18 2.10
C GLN A 9 36.68 8.52 2.41
N ASN A 10 36.80 9.05 3.63
CA ASN A 10 37.91 9.88 4.09
C ASN A 10 38.19 11.08 3.17
N ARG A 11 37.57 12.24 3.48
CA ARG A 11 38.06 13.54 3.03
C ARG A 11 38.34 14.40 4.25
N SER A 12 39.62 14.70 4.36
CA SER A 12 40.29 15.37 5.45
C SER A 12 40.31 16.89 5.24
N ILE A 13 40.41 17.59 6.37
CA ILE A 13 41.09 18.88 6.58
C ILE A 13 40.32 20.17 6.21
N GLY A 14 40.00 20.90 7.29
CA GLY A 14 39.67 22.32 7.29
C GLY A 14 39.65 22.87 8.73
N LEU A 15 40.68 22.57 9.53
CA LEU A 15 40.79 23.06 10.91
C LEU A 15 41.36 24.50 10.89
N LYS A 16 40.56 25.50 11.28
CA LYS A 16 41.04 26.84 11.61
C LYS A 16 40.96 27.02 13.14
N PRO A 17 42.07 27.36 13.81
CA PRO A 17 42.10 27.63 15.24
C PRO A 17 41.76 29.09 15.50
N GLY A 18 40.95 29.36 16.51
CA GLY A 18 40.73 30.71 16.99
C GLY A 18 39.38 30.86 17.66
N ALA A 19 39.43 30.85 19.00
CA ALA A 19 38.59 31.56 19.97
C ALA A 19 37.18 31.99 19.51
N VAL A 20 36.12 31.75 20.26
CA VAL A 20 35.86 32.38 21.56
C VAL A 20 34.79 31.57 22.32
N LEU A 21 35.01 31.46 23.63
CA LEU A 21 34.06 31.10 24.69
C LEU A 21 32.61 31.54 24.41
N ALA A 22 31.64 30.63 24.54
CA ALA A 22 30.32 30.97 25.09
C ALA A 22 29.62 29.72 25.61
N LEU A 23 29.40 29.74 26.93
CA LEU A 23 28.50 28.86 27.67
C LEU A 23 27.11 28.83 27.02
N ALA A 24 26.56 27.64 26.83
CA ALA A 24 25.12 27.41 26.92
C ALA A 24 24.87 25.93 27.26
N ALA A 25 24.77 25.64 28.55
CA ALA A 25 24.23 24.40 29.06
C ALA A 25 22.74 24.34 28.69
N VAL A 26 22.39 23.54 27.68
CA VAL A 26 20.99 23.19 27.39
C VAL A 26 20.74 21.81 27.94
N LEU A 27 20.10 21.79 29.11
CA LEU A 27 19.47 20.64 29.72
C LEU A 27 18.36 20.14 28.77
N PHE A 28 18.64 19.10 27.99
CA PHE A 28 17.58 18.35 27.33
C PHE A 28 16.98 17.38 28.35
N THR A 29 15.81 17.78 28.86
CA THR A 29 14.90 16.91 29.61
C THR A 29 14.60 15.67 28.77
N SER A 30 14.99 14.51 29.30
CA SER A 30 14.69 13.20 28.74
C SER A 30 13.18 13.04 28.59
N ALA A 31 12.67 13.16 27.36
CA ALA A 31 11.31 12.76 27.05
C ALA A 31 11.30 11.23 26.98
N CYS A 32 10.52 10.61 27.86
CA CYS A 32 10.20 9.19 27.80
C CYS A 32 9.68 8.87 26.40
N THR A 33 10.47 8.19 25.58
CA THR A 33 9.95 7.48 24.42
C THR A 33 9.11 6.35 24.99
N THR A 34 7.79 6.51 24.97
CA THR A 34 6.86 5.39 25.12
C THR A 34 7.14 4.48 23.95
N GLU A 35 7.86 3.39 24.22
CA GLU A 35 8.08 2.27 23.32
C GLU A 35 6.74 1.57 23.11
N GLY A 36 5.87 2.20 22.33
CA GLY A 36 4.68 1.58 21.77
C GLY A 36 5.15 0.66 20.66
N GLY A 37 5.41 -0.60 21.00
CA GLY A 37 5.64 -1.66 20.03
C GLY A 37 4.45 -1.77 19.09
N GLN A 38 4.56 -1.15 17.93
CA GLN A 38 3.65 -1.40 16.82
C GLN A 38 4.23 -2.55 16.00
N PRO A 39 3.55 -3.72 15.94
CA PRO A 39 3.96 -4.75 15.01
C PRO A 39 3.96 -4.18 13.58
N PRO A 40 4.98 -4.47 12.76
CA PRO A 40 4.96 -4.10 11.35
C PRO A 40 3.88 -4.93 10.66
N GLY A 41 2.74 -4.32 10.33
CA GLY A 41 1.68 -5.02 9.58
C GLY A 41 0.24 -4.58 9.83
N GLN A 42 -0.03 -3.44 10.47
CA GLN A 42 -1.37 -2.85 10.44
C GLN A 42 -1.31 -1.52 9.70
N GLU A 43 -1.16 -1.64 8.38
CA GLU A 43 -1.74 -0.65 7.47
C GLU A 43 -3.21 -0.52 7.86
N LYS A 44 -3.72 0.71 7.93
CA LYS A 44 -5.13 0.97 8.23
C LYS A 44 -5.96 0.27 7.16
N THR A 45 -6.46 -0.93 7.48
CA THR A 45 -7.42 -1.67 6.68
C THR A 45 -8.67 -0.82 6.54
N GLY A 46 -8.70 -0.02 5.48
CA GLY A 46 -9.90 0.52 4.89
C GLY A 46 -10.43 -0.52 3.91
N ALA A 47 -10.65 -1.76 4.36
CA ALA A 47 -11.40 -2.73 3.58
C ALA A 47 -12.64 -2.02 3.07
N ALA A 48 -12.81 -1.90 1.75
CA ALA A 48 -14.04 -1.36 1.18
C ALA A 48 -15.18 -2.28 1.63
N ALA A 49 -15.82 -1.95 2.75
CA ALA A 49 -16.81 -2.77 3.41
C ALA A 49 -18.16 -2.43 2.81
N PHE A 50 -18.57 -3.20 1.80
CA PHE A 50 -19.92 -3.18 1.28
C PHE A 50 -20.61 -4.52 1.59
N SER A 51 -21.90 -4.45 1.92
CA SER A 51 -22.72 -5.57 2.39
C SER A 51 -23.70 -6.09 1.32
N GLY A 52 -23.63 -5.57 0.10
CA GLY A 52 -24.47 -5.96 -1.04
C GLY A 52 -23.83 -5.52 -2.36
N PRO A 53 -24.53 -5.73 -3.49
CA PRO A 53 -24.03 -5.33 -4.80
C PRO A 53 -23.72 -3.84 -4.83
N VAL A 54 -22.57 -3.49 -5.40
CA VAL A 54 -22.12 -2.12 -5.60
C VAL A 54 -21.62 -1.96 -7.03
N THR A 55 -22.11 -0.93 -7.70
CA THR A 55 -21.69 -0.58 -9.06
C THR A 55 -20.66 0.55 -9.00
N TYR A 56 -19.57 0.37 -9.74
CA TYR A 56 -18.54 1.34 -10.00
C TYR A 56 -18.64 1.83 -11.45
N ARG A 57 -18.40 3.12 -11.64
CA ARG A 57 -18.22 3.76 -12.94
C ARG A 57 -16.75 3.64 -13.32
N CYS A 58 -16.48 3.06 -14.47
CA CYS A 58 -15.13 2.87 -14.97
C CYS A 58 -14.83 3.84 -16.10
N GLU A 59 -13.57 3.90 -16.49
CA GLU A 59 -13.14 4.61 -17.70
C GLU A 59 -13.93 4.16 -18.94
N GLU A 60 -13.93 4.99 -19.98
CA GLU A 60 -14.61 4.72 -21.26
C GLU A 60 -16.11 4.34 -21.14
N GLU A 61 -16.81 4.94 -20.17
CA GLU A 61 -18.24 4.71 -19.89
C GLU A 61 -18.60 3.26 -19.52
N MET A 62 -17.60 2.45 -19.13
CA MET A 62 -17.82 1.09 -18.66
C MET A 62 -18.35 1.06 -17.21
N GLU A 63 -18.87 -0.09 -16.79
CA GLU A 63 -19.34 -0.32 -15.42
C GLU A 63 -18.79 -1.63 -14.86
N MET A 64 -18.53 -1.66 -13.55
CA MET A 64 -18.19 -2.89 -12.82
C MET A 64 -19.15 -3.05 -11.64
N THR A 65 -19.76 -4.22 -11.49
CA THR A 65 -20.56 -4.52 -10.30
C THR A 65 -19.85 -5.56 -9.44
N LEU A 66 -19.75 -5.29 -8.15
CA LEU A 66 -19.08 -6.13 -7.16
C LEU A 66 -20.04 -6.56 -6.06
N GLU A 67 -19.94 -7.80 -5.59
CA GLU A 67 -20.69 -8.32 -4.44
C GLU A 67 -19.80 -9.21 -3.57
N ARG A 68 -19.86 -9.05 -2.23
CA ARG A 68 -19.16 -9.98 -1.32
C ARG A 68 -19.93 -11.28 -1.18
N ARG A 69 -19.26 -12.41 -1.42
CA ARG A 69 -19.78 -13.78 -1.27
C ARG A 69 -18.91 -14.55 -0.28
N GLY A 70 -19.17 -14.36 1.01
CA GLY A 70 -18.28 -14.86 2.06
C GLY A 70 -16.90 -14.18 1.98
N SER A 71 -15.84 -14.97 1.76
CA SER A 71 -14.49 -14.44 1.52
C SER A 71 -14.22 -14.11 0.04
N LEU A 72 -15.06 -14.58 -0.88
CA LEU A 72 -14.91 -14.33 -2.31
C LEU A 72 -15.53 -12.97 -2.70
N LEU A 73 -15.03 -12.42 -3.80
CA LEU A 73 -15.59 -11.25 -4.46
C LEU A 73 -16.22 -11.67 -5.79
N SER A 74 -17.54 -11.58 -5.88
CA SER A 74 -18.23 -11.76 -7.17
C SER A 74 -18.12 -10.48 -7.98
N VAL A 75 -17.73 -10.62 -9.25
CA VAL A 75 -17.40 -9.51 -10.14
C VAL A 75 -18.16 -9.66 -11.46
N HIS A 76 -19.02 -8.71 -11.77
CA HIS A 76 -19.43 -8.41 -13.13
C HIS A 76 -18.49 -7.34 -13.68
N SER A 77 -17.53 -7.74 -14.52
CA SER A 77 -16.42 -6.88 -14.93
C SER A 77 -16.79 -5.86 -16.02
N PRO A 78 -16.00 -4.78 -16.19
CA PRO A 78 -16.14 -3.81 -17.29
C PRO A 78 -16.12 -4.40 -18.69
N ARG A 79 -15.58 -5.62 -18.84
CA ARG A 79 -15.45 -6.33 -20.11
C ARG A 79 -16.54 -7.40 -20.31
N GLY A 80 -17.59 -7.37 -19.49
CA GLY A 80 -18.74 -8.26 -19.62
C GLY A 80 -18.46 -9.72 -19.21
N ILE A 81 -17.47 -9.94 -18.35
CA ILE A 81 -17.14 -11.26 -17.79
C ILE A 81 -17.59 -11.31 -16.33
N ASP A 82 -18.26 -12.39 -15.96
CA ASP A 82 -18.62 -12.74 -14.59
C ASP A 82 -17.64 -13.75 -14.00
N LEU A 83 -17.17 -13.48 -12.79
CA LEU A 83 -16.24 -14.37 -12.07
C LEU A 83 -16.27 -14.12 -10.57
N ASP A 84 -15.94 -15.15 -9.80
CA ASP A 84 -15.70 -15.05 -8.37
C ASP A 84 -14.19 -15.07 -8.10
N LEU A 85 -13.67 -14.03 -7.46
CA LEU A 85 -12.25 -13.89 -7.16
C LEU A 85 -11.97 -14.16 -5.68
N PRO A 86 -11.03 -15.06 -5.35
CA PRO A 86 -10.56 -15.24 -3.98
C PRO A 86 -9.62 -14.10 -3.56
N PRO A 87 -9.45 -13.87 -2.24
CA PRO A 87 -8.48 -12.91 -1.74
C PRO A 87 -7.06 -13.38 -2.07
N ALA A 88 -6.22 -12.46 -2.55
CA ALA A 88 -4.86 -12.73 -2.98
C ALA A 88 -3.89 -11.62 -2.50
N PRO A 89 -2.99 -11.90 -1.54
CA PRO A 89 -2.83 -13.14 -0.77
C PRO A 89 -4.05 -13.50 0.10
N PRO A 90 -4.16 -14.77 0.57
CA PRO A 90 -5.24 -15.19 1.45
C PRO A 90 -5.35 -14.33 2.72
N GLY A 91 -6.58 -14.03 3.16
CA GLY A 91 -6.86 -13.24 4.37
C GLY A 91 -6.96 -11.73 4.14
N GLN A 92 -6.62 -11.25 2.95
CA GLN A 92 -6.78 -9.84 2.58
C GLN A 92 -8.24 -9.52 2.21
N THR A 93 -8.61 -8.24 2.30
CA THR A 93 -9.98 -7.75 2.00
C THR A 93 -10.04 -6.71 0.89
N GLU A 94 -8.88 -6.32 0.37
CA GLU A 94 -8.69 -5.26 -0.62
C GLU A 94 -8.18 -5.81 -1.96
N ARG A 95 -7.51 -6.96 -1.97
CA ARG A 95 -6.90 -7.54 -3.16
C ARG A 95 -7.48 -8.92 -3.42
N PHE A 96 -8.08 -9.09 -4.59
CA PHE A 96 -8.71 -10.32 -5.04
C PHE A 96 -8.15 -10.70 -6.40
N GLY A 97 -7.89 -11.98 -6.64
CA GLY A 97 -7.33 -12.39 -7.92
C GLY A 97 -7.19 -13.89 -8.09
N GLU A 98 -7.33 -14.33 -9.33
CA GLU A 98 -7.13 -15.71 -9.77
C GLU A 98 -6.77 -15.73 -11.25
N ALA A 99 -5.87 -16.65 -11.62
CA ALA A 99 -5.36 -16.83 -12.97
C ALA A 99 -4.87 -15.52 -13.62
N LEU A 100 -5.64 -14.94 -14.55
CA LEU A 100 -5.30 -13.73 -15.30
C LEU A 100 -6.03 -12.48 -14.80
N TYR A 101 -6.91 -12.60 -13.80
CA TYR A 101 -7.83 -11.55 -13.38
C TYR A 101 -7.57 -11.12 -11.95
N ALA A 102 -7.70 -9.82 -11.69
CA ALA A 102 -7.60 -9.28 -10.34
C ALA A 102 -8.42 -8.00 -10.18
N VAL A 103 -8.88 -7.78 -8.94
CA VAL A 103 -9.50 -6.54 -8.48
C VAL A 103 -8.75 -6.04 -7.26
N VAL A 104 -8.39 -4.76 -7.27
CA VAL A 104 -7.90 -4.05 -6.09
C VAL A 104 -8.93 -3.02 -5.68
N LEU A 105 -9.28 -2.98 -4.39
CA LEU A 105 -10.21 -2.03 -3.79
C LEU A 105 -9.41 -1.04 -2.94
N ASP A 106 -9.71 0.25 -3.08
CA ASP A 106 -9.14 1.32 -2.26
C ASP A 106 -10.23 2.35 -1.93
N GLY A 107 -10.89 2.17 -0.78
CA GLY A 107 -11.96 3.06 -0.34
C GLY A 107 -13.16 3.08 -1.30
N ARG A 108 -13.27 4.13 -2.12
CA ARG A 108 -14.32 4.29 -3.16
C ARG A 108 -13.83 3.96 -4.57
N ASP A 109 -12.53 3.73 -4.72
CA ASP A 109 -11.90 3.40 -5.98
C ASP A 109 -11.67 1.89 -6.07
N ALA A 110 -11.63 1.41 -7.31
CA ALA A 110 -11.31 0.05 -7.64
C ALA A 110 -10.49 0.00 -8.93
N LEU A 111 -9.62 -1.01 -9.03
CA LEU A 111 -8.82 -1.26 -10.22
C LEU A 111 -9.11 -2.66 -10.73
N TRP A 112 -9.61 -2.75 -11.96
CA TRP A 112 -9.78 -4.02 -12.67
C TRP A 112 -8.53 -4.33 -13.50
N MET A 113 -7.96 -5.51 -13.29
CA MET A 113 -6.73 -5.94 -13.93
C MET A 113 -6.93 -7.24 -14.70
N VAL A 114 -6.41 -7.27 -15.93
CA VAL A 114 -6.30 -8.49 -16.73
C VAL A 114 -4.87 -8.59 -17.25
N SER A 115 -4.24 -9.75 -17.09
CA SER A 115 -2.87 -9.98 -17.56
C SER A 115 -2.73 -9.65 -19.06
N GLY A 116 -1.72 -8.86 -19.40
CA GLY A 116 -1.45 -8.41 -20.78
C GLY A 116 -2.40 -7.32 -21.30
N LYS A 117 -3.21 -6.71 -20.43
CA LYS A 117 -4.10 -5.60 -20.77
C LYS A 117 -3.86 -4.42 -19.84
N GLU A 118 -4.18 -3.22 -20.32
CA GLU A 118 -4.17 -2.02 -19.49
C GLU A 118 -5.21 -2.16 -18.36
N PRO A 119 -4.84 -1.86 -17.10
CA PRO A 119 -5.77 -1.78 -15.98
C PRO A 119 -6.86 -0.74 -16.22
N ILE A 120 -8.06 -1.00 -15.73
CA ILE A 120 -9.19 -0.07 -15.83
C ILE A 120 -9.47 0.48 -14.43
N THR A 121 -9.36 1.79 -14.28
CA THR A 121 -9.73 2.48 -13.03
C THR A 121 -11.25 2.65 -12.97
N CYS A 122 -11.80 2.44 -11.78
CA CYS A 122 -13.22 2.57 -11.51
C CYS A 122 -13.44 3.29 -10.18
N THR A 123 -14.52 4.07 -10.09
CA THR A 123 -14.91 4.81 -8.88
C THR A 123 -16.41 4.66 -8.65
N ARG A 124 -16.80 4.53 -7.38
CA ARG A 124 -18.20 4.43 -6.95
C ARG A 124 -18.87 5.80 -6.80
#